data_AF-A0A9X8E8K0-F1
#
_entry.id   AF-A0A9X8E8K0-F1
#
_cell.length_a   1.000
_cell.length_b   1.000
_cell.length_c   1.000
_cell.angle_alpha   90.00
_cell.angle_beta   90.00
_cell.angle_gamma   90.00
#
_symmetry.space_group_name_H-M   'P 1'
#
loop_
_entity.id
_entity.type
_entity.pdbx_description
1 polymer ?
#
loop_
_entity_poly.entity_id
_entity_poly.type
_entity_poly.pdbx_seq_one_letter_code
_entity_poly.pdbx_strand_id
1 'polypeptide(L)'
;MFEALCTESLKSLDSCFAHLFLVISWNLMARSKSTETIHLDHISFEEDAVGVTYFKSKTDQSGSKRRDPKHIYANPSSPAICSFLALGIYFACNPTMATGALFPGARQRDRFGKALKALAHAVLGSTANGTVGTHSIRKGAATFVCSGSTSGPSVISVCIRCGWSLGNVVERYMHYEKVGDPATVTNAVRYMFPGHSKNVALLGVLKLGLASLVFHADYLRSTLPASHTVLHTAIFRYDELQENLRSLLRSSSATLALTGLPPYVELYRQLKTQHETLKALPAEVVAGVRGIWDEKELSAGTVTQAYIDRHFSTIQERPGGGGNSADVVPAQPPPRRREHMLFAWGGRLHKLLEHFCFPSVDVTTA
;
A
#
# COMPACT_ATOMS: atom_id res chain seq x y z
N MET A 1 15.64 -2.49 -8.98
CA MET A 1 16.33 -3.56 -8.21
C MET A 1 15.38 -4.66 -7.73
N PHE A 2 14.36 -4.35 -6.91
CA PHE A 2 13.41 -5.35 -6.41
C PHE A 2 12.74 -6.17 -7.53
N GLU A 3 12.15 -5.49 -8.52
CA GLU A 3 11.52 -6.17 -9.67
C GLU A 3 12.50 -7.07 -10.44
N ALA A 4 13.74 -6.61 -10.66
CA ALA A 4 14.78 -7.42 -11.30
C ALA A 4 15.14 -8.68 -10.48
N LEU A 5 15.22 -8.58 -9.15
CA LEU A 5 15.42 -9.74 -8.28
C LEU A 5 14.24 -10.70 -8.35
N CYS A 6 13.00 -10.20 -8.42
CA CYS A 6 11.81 -11.03 -8.56
C CYS A 6 11.78 -11.74 -9.92
N THR A 7 12.04 -11.03 -11.02
CA THR A 7 12.12 -11.62 -12.36
C THR A 7 13.20 -12.70 -12.44
N GLU A 8 14.37 -12.45 -11.86
CA GLU A 8 15.45 -13.45 -11.83
C GLU A 8 15.09 -14.64 -10.94
N SER A 9 14.41 -14.41 -9.81
CA SER A 9 14.01 -15.50 -8.90
C SER A 9 13.03 -16.49 -9.51
N LEU A 10 12.21 -16.08 -10.49
CA LEU A 10 11.32 -17.00 -11.22
C LEU A 10 12.07 -18.07 -12.01
N LYS A 11 13.34 -17.81 -12.37
CA LYS A 11 14.20 -18.77 -13.08
C LYS A 11 14.84 -19.78 -12.13
N SER A 12 14.70 -19.61 -10.82
CA SER A 12 15.28 -20.49 -9.82
C SER A 12 14.56 -21.84 -9.81
N LEU A 13 15.32 -22.93 -9.90
CA LEU A 13 14.79 -24.29 -9.81
C LEU A 13 14.64 -24.74 -8.34
N ASP A 14 13.93 -23.95 -7.53
CA ASP A 14 13.73 -24.21 -6.11
C ASP A 14 12.25 -24.32 -5.72
N SER A 15 11.41 -24.75 -6.68
CA SER A 15 9.95 -24.82 -6.59
C SER A 15 9.33 -23.48 -6.21
N CYS A 16 9.86 -22.40 -6.78
CA CYS A 16 9.44 -21.02 -6.57
C CYS A 16 9.54 -20.54 -5.11
N PHE A 17 10.34 -21.21 -4.28
CA PHE A 17 10.55 -20.86 -2.89
C PHE A 17 11.15 -19.46 -2.76
N ALA A 18 12.29 -19.19 -3.41
CA ALA A 18 12.98 -17.91 -3.31
C ALA A 18 12.10 -16.77 -3.83
N HIS A 19 11.35 -17.02 -4.90
CA HIS A 19 10.42 -16.06 -5.48
C HIS A 19 9.31 -15.67 -4.50
N LEU A 20 8.55 -16.63 -4.00
CA LEU A 20 7.47 -16.33 -3.05
C LEU A 20 8.01 -15.69 -1.77
N PHE A 21 9.12 -16.21 -1.23
CA PHE A 21 9.73 -15.67 -0.01
C PHE A 21 10.13 -14.20 -0.18
N LEU A 22 10.72 -13.85 -1.33
CA LEU A 22 11.10 -12.48 -1.67
C LEU A 22 9.88 -11.57 -1.80
N VAL A 23 8.90 -11.96 -2.63
CA VAL A 23 7.70 -11.16 -2.93
C VAL A 23 6.87 -10.92 -1.67
N ILE A 24 6.62 -11.94 -0.86
CA ILE A 24 5.86 -11.80 0.38
C ILE A 24 6.65 -11.00 1.44
N SER A 25 7.96 -11.23 1.58
CA SER A 25 8.77 -10.45 2.53
C SER A 25 8.73 -8.96 2.22
N TRP A 26 8.80 -8.60 0.94
CA TRP A 26 8.74 -7.21 0.50
C TRP A 26 7.35 -6.60 0.73
N ASN A 27 6.29 -7.23 0.23
CA ASN A 27 4.92 -6.69 0.32
C ASN A 27 4.41 -6.60 1.77
N LEU A 28 4.80 -7.54 2.64
CA LEU A 28 4.47 -7.50 4.08
C LEU A 28 5.41 -6.59 4.89
N MET A 29 6.48 -6.05 4.27
CA MET A 29 7.60 -5.38 4.97
C MET A 29 8.08 -6.21 6.17
N ALA A 30 8.22 -7.51 5.95
CA ALA A 30 8.50 -8.48 7.00
C ALA A 30 10.00 -8.73 7.13
N ARG A 31 10.46 -9.03 8.35
CA ARG A 31 11.80 -9.60 8.52
C ARG A 31 11.78 -11.02 7.96
N SER A 32 12.89 -11.50 7.43
CA SER A 32 13.03 -12.88 6.97
C SER A 32 12.68 -13.92 8.06
N LYS A 33 13.02 -13.64 9.33
CA LYS A 33 12.58 -14.45 10.50
C LYS A 33 11.06 -14.49 10.66
N SER A 34 10.35 -13.40 10.34
CA SER A 34 8.89 -13.36 10.41
C SER A 34 8.28 -14.09 9.21
N THR A 35 8.84 -13.89 8.01
CA THR A 35 8.39 -14.58 6.80
C THR A 35 8.49 -16.09 6.92
N GLU A 36 9.58 -16.62 7.48
CA GLU A 36 9.72 -18.09 7.65
C GLU A 36 8.72 -18.69 8.65
N THR A 37 8.13 -17.88 9.54
CA THR A 37 7.14 -18.33 10.53
C THR A 37 5.70 -18.16 10.06
N ILE A 38 5.46 -17.78 8.80
CA ILE A 38 4.10 -17.72 8.25
C ILE A 38 3.58 -19.15 8.12
N HIS A 39 2.40 -19.41 8.67
CA HIS A 39 1.65 -20.64 8.46
C HIS A 39 0.43 -20.35 7.58
N LEU A 40 -0.13 -21.38 6.96
CA LEU A 40 -1.29 -21.26 6.08
C LEU A 40 -2.55 -20.80 6.81
N ASP A 41 -2.69 -21.13 8.10
CA ASP A 41 -3.76 -20.65 8.98
C ASP A 41 -3.59 -19.17 9.40
N HIS A 42 -2.42 -18.57 9.17
CA HIS A 42 -2.22 -17.13 9.33
C HIS A 42 -2.75 -16.32 8.15
N ILE A 43 -3.07 -16.99 7.03
CA ILE A 43 -3.46 -16.37 5.77
C ILE A 43 -4.99 -16.32 5.69
N SER A 44 -5.52 -15.11 5.60
CA SER A 44 -6.94 -14.83 5.39
C SER A 44 -7.18 -14.26 3.98
N PHE A 45 -8.34 -14.55 3.43
CA PHE A 45 -8.86 -13.83 2.27
C PHE A 45 -9.82 -12.75 2.76
N GLU A 46 -9.48 -11.49 2.49
CA GLU A 46 -10.19 -10.31 2.98
C GLU A 46 -10.62 -9.48 1.77
N GLU A 47 -11.80 -9.81 1.24
CA GLU A 47 -12.42 -9.19 0.07
C GLU A 47 -11.59 -9.27 -1.23
N ASP A 48 -10.67 -8.33 -1.43
CA ASP A 48 -9.75 -8.21 -2.56
C ASP A 48 -8.27 -8.31 -2.15
N ALA A 49 -8.01 -8.57 -0.86
CA ALA A 49 -6.69 -8.68 -0.28
C ALA A 49 -6.40 -10.08 0.29
N VAL A 50 -5.12 -10.42 0.34
CA VAL A 50 -4.60 -11.49 1.21
C VAL A 50 -4.16 -10.84 2.51
N GLY A 51 -4.78 -11.23 3.62
CA GLY A 51 -4.37 -10.84 4.97
C GLY A 51 -3.36 -11.83 5.54
N VAL A 52 -2.30 -11.33 6.19
CA VAL A 52 -1.34 -12.18 6.94
C VAL A 52 -1.23 -11.70 8.37
N THR A 53 -1.67 -12.53 9.30
CA THR A 53 -1.65 -12.24 10.74
C THR A 53 -0.40 -12.82 11.40
N TYR A 54 0.34 -11.99 12.13
CA TYR A 54 1.51 -12.44 12.89
C TYR A 54 1.19 -12.56 14.36
N PHE A 55 1.17 -13.79 14.87
CA PHE A 55 0.91 -14.05 16.29
C PHE A 55 2.11 -13.84 17.19
N LYS A 56 3.35 -13.81 16.68
CA LYS A 56 4.55 -13.50 17.47
C LYS A 56 5.43 -12.49 16.77
N SER A 57 6.06 -11.61 17.54
CA SER A 57 6.97 -10.59 17.02
C SER A 57 8.12 -10.30 17.99
N LYS A 58 9.17 -9.61 17.51
CA LYS A 58 10.31 -9.23 18.37
C LYS A 58 9.88 -8.49 19.64
N THR A 59 8.84 -7.66 19.55
CA THR A 59 8.34 -6.81 20.64
C THR A 59 7.15 -7.43 21.39
N ASP A 60 6.71 -8.62 20.97
CA ASP A 60 5.58 -9.34 21.56
C ASP A 60 5.81 -10.84 21.34
N GLN A 61 6.55 -11.44 22.27
CA GLN A 61 6.93 -12.85 22.22
C GLN A 61 5.83 -13.76 22.77
N SER A 62 4.92 -13.23 23.61
CA SER A 62 3.77 -13.96 24.16
C SER A 62 2.69 -14.15 23.11
N GLY A 63 2.57 -13.21 22.16
CA GLY A 63 1.57 -13.29 21.09
C GLY A 63 0.15 -13.04 21.56
N SER A 64 0.03 -12.41 22.73
CA SER A 64 -1.24 -12.12 23.39
C SER A 64 -1.90 -10.86 22.84
N LYS A 65 -1.20 -10.04 22.03
CA LYS A 65 -1.77 -8.84 21.45
C LYS A 65 -2.45 -9.15 20.13
N ARG A 66 -3.72 -8.76 20.03
CA ARG A 66 -4.45 -8.74 18.77
C ARG A 66 -3.69 -7.84 17.79
N ARG A 67 -3.26 -8.40 16.67
CA ARG A 67 -2.64 -7.65 15.57
C ARG A 67 -3.54 -7.74 14.37
N ASP A 68 -3.80 -6.60 13.77
CA ASP A 68 -4.52 -6.56 12.51
C ASP A 68 -3.69 -7.26 11.42
N PRO A 69 -4.36 -7.98 10.51
CA PRO A 69 -3.71 -8.63 9.39
C PRO A 69 -2.97 -7.60 8.55
N LYS A 70 -1.80 -7.98 8.04
CA LYS A 70 -1.11 -7.19 7.03
C LYS A 70 -1.66 -7.58 5.66
N HIS A 71 -2.39 -6.67 5.05
CA HIS A 71 -2.95 -6.88 3.71
C HIS A 71 -1.89 -6.72 2.62
N ILE A 72 -1.91 -7.64 1.66
CA ILE A 72 -1.20 -7.56 0.39
C ILE A 72 -2.19 -7.75 -0.74
N TYR A 73 -1.93 -7.09 -1.87
CA TYR A 73 -2.86 -7.01 -2.98
C TYR A 73 -2.23 -7.59 -4.25
N ALA A 74 -3.09 -7.99 -5.18
CA ALA A 74 -2.67 -8.36 -6.52
C ALA A 74 -2.09 -7.14 -7.25
N ASN A 75 -1.09 -7.38 -8.10
CA ASN A 75 -0.55 -6.36 -9.01
C ASN A 75 -0.50 -6.94 -10.45
N PRO A 76 -1.59 -6.88 -11.21
CA PRO A 76 -1.64 -7.48 -12.54
C PRO A 76 -0.74 -6.75 -13.55
N SER A 77 -0.40 -5.49 -13.30
CA SER A 77 0.43 -4.68 -14.20
C SER A 77 1.92 -5.04 -14.17
N SER A 78 2.40 -5.66 -13.09
CA SER A 78 3.76 -6.19 -13.02
C SER A 78 3.75 -7.61 -12.43
N PRO A 79 3.65 -8.64 -13.30
CA PRO A 79 3.48 -10.03 -12.88
C PRO A 79 4.59 -10.53 -11.95
N ALA A 80 5.84 -10.14 -12.21
CA ALA A 80 6.99 -10.57 -11.41
C ALA A 80 6.90 -10.16 -9.93
N ILE A 81 6.16 -9.10 -9.58
CA ILE A 81 6.01 -8.66 -8.19
C ILE A 81 4.61 -8.87 -7.63
N CYS A 82 3.71 -9.50 -8.41
CA CYS A 82 2.34 -9.76 -8.01
C CYS A 82 2.27 -10.82 -6.91
N SER A 83 1.82 -10.43 -5.72
CA SER A 83 1.76 -11.32 -4.56
C SER A 83 0.83 -12.52 -4.76
N PHE A 84 -0.31 -12.32 -5.43
CA PHE A 84 -1.26 -13.38 -5.75
C PHE A 84 -0.69 -14.38 -6.76
N LEU A 85 -0.02 -13.87 -7.81
CA LEU A 85 0.62 -14.74 -8.80
C LEU A 85 1.76 -15.55 -8.16
N ALA A 86 2.59 -14.92 -7.32
CA ALA A 86 3.67 -15.61 -6.62
C ALA A 86 3.13 -16.74 -5.72
N LEU A 87 2.02 -16.51 -5.00
CA LEU A 87 1.34 -17.54 -4.21
C LEU A 87 0.82 -18.67 -5.10
N GLY A 88 0.13 -18.33 -6.19
CA GLY A 88 -0.42 -19.30 -7.14
C GLY A 88 0.64 -20.20 -7.74
N ILE A 89 1.74 -19.64 -8.24
CA ILE A 89 2.86 -20.41 -8.79
C ILE A 89 3.48 -21.31 -7.73
N TYR A 90 3.72 -20.80 -6.52
CA TYR A 90 4.30 -21.60 -5.44
C TYR A 90 3.42 -22.79 -5.07
N PHE A 91 2.11 -22.61 -4.91
CA PHE A 91 1.21 -23.73 -4.62
C PHE A 91 1.11 -24.70 -5.79
N ALA A 92 1.13 -24.22 -7.04
CA ALA A 92 1.15 -25.08 -8.23
C ALA A 92 2.44 -25.92 -8.32
N CYS A 93 3.59 -25.38 -7.90
CA CYS A 93 4.85 -26.11 -7.83
C CYS A 93 4.93 -27.06 -6.61
N ASN A 94 4.05 -26.92 -5.61
CA ASN A 94 4.07 -27.69 -4.37
C ASN A 94 2.65 -28.21 -4.01
N PRO A 95 1.98 -28.98 -4.91
CA PRO A 95 0.56 -29.31 -4.76
C PRO A 95 0.25 -30.26 -3.61
N THR A 96 1.25 -31.01 -3.13
CA THR A 96 1.13 -31.98 -2.03
C THR A 96 1.58 -31.41 -0.68
N MET A 97 1.78 -30.09 -0.60
CA MET A 97 2.22 -29.44 0.64
C MET A 97 1.19 -29.64 1.75
N ALA A 98 1.66 -30.13 2.90
CA ALA A 98 0.84 -30.31 4.09
C ALA A 98 0.35 -28.97 4.66
N THR A 99 -0.72 -29.02 5.44
CA THR A 99 -1.15 -27.87 6.25
C THR A 99 -0.08 -27.52 7.30
N GLY A 100 -0.02 -26.24 7.70
CA GLY A 100 0.98 -25.75 8.65
C GLY A 100 1.85 -24.64 8.05
N ALA A 101 3.18 -24.74 8.20
CA ALA A 101 4.10 -23.71 7.75
C ALA A 101 4.02 -23.50 6.21
N LEU A 102 3.91 -22.24 5.78
CA LEU A 102 3.91 -21.86 4.35
C LEU A 102 5.21 -22.29 3.65
N PHE A 103 6.31 -22.31 4.40
CA PHE A 103 7.61 -22.77 3.95
C PHE A 103 8.06 -23.99 4.78
N PRO A 104 7.72 -25.22 4.37
CA PRO A 104 8.03 -26.43 5.13
C PRO A 104 9.52 -26.69 5.28
N GLY A 105 9.92 -27.27 6.42
CA GLY A 105 11.30 -27.65 6.72
C GLY A 105 12.04 -26.65 7.62
N ALA A 106 13.28 -26.98 7.99
CA ALA A 106 14.06 -26.17 8.92
C ALA A 106 14.89 -25.08 8.22
N ARG A 107 15.16 -23.98 8.94
CA ARG A 107 16.12 -22.92 8.57
C ARG A 107 15.79 -22.22 7.23
N GLN A 108 14.51 -21.99 6.94
CA GLN A 108 14.09 -21.35 5.70
C GLN A 108 14.64 -19.94 5.53
N ARG A 109 14.82 -19.18 6.62
CA ARG A 109 15.52 -17.90 6.58
C ARG A 109 16.95 -18.02 6.04
N ASP A 110 17.68 -19.04 6.46
CA ASP A 110 19.07 -19.26 6.04
C ASP A 110 19.10 -19.75 4.57
N ARG A 111 18.15 -20.62 4.18
CA ARG A 111 17.94 -21.03 2.78
C ARG A 111 17.68 -19.84 1.88
N PHE A 112 16.75 -18.95 2.27
CA PHE A 112 16.47 -17.72 1.56
C PHE A 112 17.69 -16.79 1.50
N GLY A 113 18.46 -16.68 2.58
CA GLY A 113 19.69 -15.89 2.58
C GLY A 113 20.71 -16.34 1.53
N LYS A 114 20.87 -17.66 1.35
CA LYS A 114 21.74 -18.23 0.29
C LYS A 114 21.19 -17.93 -1.11
N ALA A 115 19.88 -18.16 -1.32
CA ALA A 115 19.23 -17.88 -2.59
C ALA A 115 19.33 -16.39 -2.96
N LEU A 116 19.05 -15.49 -2.00
CA LEU A 116 19.15 -14.04 -2.19
C LEU A 116 20.57 -13.60 -2.56
N LYS A 117 21.60 -14.21 -1.99
CA LYS A 117 22.99 -13.91 -2.37
C LYS A 117 23.26 -14.26 -3.84
N ALA A 118 22.80 -15.42 -4.29
CA ALA A 118 22.92 -15.84 -5.68
C ALA A 118 22.14 -14.91 -6.62
N LEU A 119 20.90 -14.57 -6.27
CA LEU A 119 20.06 -13.64 -7.03
C LEU A 119 20.67 -12.24 -7.13
N ALA A 120 21.17 -11.71 -6.01
CA ALA A 120 21.81 -10.40 -5.98
C ALA A 120 23.07 -10.38 -6.86
N HIS A 121 23.87 -11.45 -6.84
CA HIS A 121 25.02 -11.59 -7.71
C HIS A 121 24.61 -11.69 -9.19
N ALA A 122 23.54 -12.41 -9.52
CA ALA A 122 23.03 -12.50 -10.89
C ALA A 122 22.53 -11.14 -11.43
N VAL A 123 21.87 -10.34 -10.59
CA VAL A 123 21.28 -9.06 -11.00
C VAL A 123 22.26 -7.89 -10.96
N LEU A 124 23.19 -7.87 -10.00
CA LEU A 124 24.08 -6.73 -9.76
C LEU A 124 25.57 -7.03 -9.97
N GLY A 125 25.93 -8.29 -10.25
CA GLY A 125 27.31 -8.73 -10.34
C GLY A 125 28.08 -8.55 -9.03
N SER A 126 29.35 -8.18 -9.14
CA SER A 126 30.28 -8.03 -8.00
C SER A 126 29.86 -6.95 -7.00
N THR A 127 29.01 -5.99 -7.40
CA THR A 127 28.51 -4.92 -6.53
C THR A 127 27.54 -5.41 -5.45
N ALA A 128 27.01 -6.64 -5.58
CA ALA A 128 26.14 -7.27 -4.58
C ALA A 128 26.89 -7.78 -3.33
N ASN A 129 28.21 -7.95 -3.41
CA ASN A 129 28.98 -8.60 -2.34
C ASN A 129 28.98 -7.75 -1.07
N GLY A 130 28.32 -8.26 -0.03
CA GLY A 130 28.23 -7.59 1.28
C GLY A 130 27.21 -6.45 1.36
N THR A 131 26.60 -6.04 0.25
CA THR A 131 25.68 -4.90 0.18
C THR A 131 24.21 -5.32 0.29
N VAL A 132 23.86 -6.52 -0.20
CA VAL A 132 22.50 -7.04 -0.20
C VAL A 132 22.37 -8.24 0.74
N GLY A 133 21.54 -8.08 1.78
CA GLY A 133 21.18 -9.16 2.69
C GLY A 133 19.68 -9.21 2.93
N THR A 134 19.23 -10.21 3.70
CA THR A 134 17.78 -10.38 3.96
C THR A 134 17.16 -9.17 4.68
N HIS A 135 17.96 -8.40 5.43
CA HIS A 135 17.51 -7.14 6.03
C HIS A 135 17.25 -6.03 5.01
N SER A 136 17.94 -6.05 3.86
CA SER A 136 17.79 -5.08 2.78
C SER A 136 16.39 -5.15 2.14
N ILE A 137 15.73 -6.31 2.15
CA ILE A 137 14.38 -6.48 1.59
C ILE A 137 13.37 -5.59 2.32
N ARG A 138 13.27 -5.74 3.65
CA ARG A 138 12.34 -4.93 4.45
C ARG A 138 12.69 -3.45 4.42
N LYS A 139 13.99 -3.11 4.50
CA LYS A 139 14.44 -1.71 4.45
C LYS A 139 14.10 -1.09 3.10
N GLY A 140 14.44 -1.77 2.01
CA GLY A 140 14.13 -1.35 0.65
C GLY A 140 12.63 -1.20 0.41
N ALA A 141 11.81 -2.10 0.95
CA ALA A 141 10.34 -1.97 0.85
C ALA A 141 9.83 -0.71 1.56
N ALA A 142 10.35 -0.41 2.76
CA ALA A 142 10.02 0.83 3.48
C ALA A 142 10.47 2.06 2.70
N THR A 143 11.69 2.05 2.18
CA THR A 143 12.22 3.15 1.36
C THR A 143 11.40 3.34 0.09
N PHE A 144 11.02 2.26 -0.59
CA PHE A 144 10.23 2.29 -1.82
C PHE A 144 8.85 2.92 -1.62
N VAL A 145 8.15 2.62 -0.52
CA VAL A 145 6.85 3.27 -0.28
C VAL A 145 6.99 4.73 0.15
N CYS A 146 8.10 5.09 0.81
CA CYS A 146 8.39 6.47 1.17
C CYS A 146 8.96 7.30 0.01
N SER A 147 9.44 6.64 -1.05
CA SER A 147 10.16 7.28 -2.16
C SER A 147 9.41 7.02 -3.46
N GLY A 148 8.81 8.06 -4.06
CA GLY A 148 8.09 7.92 -5.34
C GLY A 148 6.78 8.67 -5.44
N SER A 149 6.33 9.32 -4.36
CA SER A 149 5.16 10.19 -4.39
C SER A 149 5.27 11.26 -3.31
N THR A 150 4.79 12.47 -3.61
CA THR A 150 4.56 13.52 -2.61
C THR A 150 3.36 13.20 -1.70
N SER A 151 2.56 12.19 -2.06
CA SER A 151 1.42 11.63 -1.31
C SER A 151 1.70 10.22 -0.78
N GLY A 152 2.96 9.92 -0.42
CA GLY A 152 3.31 8.63 0.17
C GLY A 152 2.58 8.36 1.50
N PRO A 153 2.49 7.10 1.95
CA PRO A 153 1.92 6.77 3.26
C PRO A 153 2.69 7.49 4.38
N SER A 154 1.99 7.80 5.48
CA SER A 154 2.61 8.37 6.67
C SER A 154 3.79 7.53 7.15
N VAL A 155 4.89 8.20 7.50
CA VAL A 155 6.08 7.61 8.15
C VAL A 155 5.69 6.72 9.33
N ILE A 156 4.67 7.14 10.10
CA ILE A 156 4.16 6.38 11.25
C ILE A 156 3.58 5.04 10.78
N SER A 157 2.73 5.06 9.75
CA SER A 157 2.12 3.85 9.19
C SER A 157 3.17 2.89 8.62
N VAL A 158 4.22 3.41 7.96
CA VAL A 158 5.34 2.59 7.45
C VAL A 158 6.15 1.99 8.60
N CYS A 159 6.46 2.76 9.64
CA CYS A 159 7.14 2.26 10.85
C CYS A 159 6.35 1.14 11.54
N ILE A 160 5.04 1.34 11.73
CA ILE A 160 4.13 0.34 12.31
C ILE A 160 4.15 -0.93 11.45
N ARG A 161 4.00 -0.80 10.13
CA ARG A 161 4.03 -1.93 9.19
C ARG A 161 5.36 -2.67 9.23
N CYS A 162 6.49 -1.96 9.35
CA CYS A 162 7.82 -2.56 9.47
C CYS A 162 8.09 -3.21 10.84
N GLY A 163 7.25 -2.97 11.84
CA GLY A 163 7.48 -3.36 13.23
C GLY A 163 8.73 -2.67 13.79
N TRP A 164 8.81 -1.35 13.58
CA TRP A 164 9.86 -0.46 14.06
C TRP A 164 9.33 0.45 15.18
N SER A 165 10.21 0.81 16.12
CA SER A 165 9.92 1.87 17.09
C SER A 165 10.06 3.24 16.42
N LEU A 166 9.21 4.20 16.76
CA LEU A 166 9.16 5.51 16.11
C LEU A 166 10.39 6.41 16.34
N GLY A 167 11.24 6.12 17.33
CA GLY A 167 12.42 6.95 17.66
C GLY A 167 13.55 6.83 16.63
N ASN A 168 14.73 6.41 17.08
CA ASN A 168 16.00 6.35 16.30
C ASN A 168 15.97 5.57 14.96
N VAL A 169 14.84 4.97 14.59
CA VAL A 169 14.64 4.24 13.34
C VAL A 169 14.33 5.19 12.19
N VAL A 170 13.54 6.24 12.43
CA VAL A 170 13.09 7.15 11.35
C VAL A 170 14.32 7.78 10.68
N GLU A 171 15.24 8.34 11.46
CA GLU A 171 16.48 8.92 10.93
C GLU A 171 17.43 7.91 10.28
N ARG A 172 17.43 6.65 10.76
CA ARG A 172 18.41 5.63 10.35
C ARG A 172 17.99 4.84 9.11
N TYR A 173 16.68 4.78 8.82
CA TYR A 173 16.15 3.91 7.76
C TYR A 173 15.18 4.58 6.82
N MET A 174 14.63 5.74 7.18
CA MET A 174 13.85 6.54 6.24
C MET A 174 14.74 7.62 5.66
N HIS A 175 15.35 7.29 4.54
CA HIS A 175 15.98 8.27 3.68
C HIS A 175 14.99 8.62 2.59
N TYR A 176 14.83 9.93 2.31
CA TYR A 176 14.28 10.37 1.04
C TYR A 176 15.27 9.92 -0.04
N GLU A 177 15.09 8.72 -0.58
CA GLU A 177 15.87 8.31 -1.74
C GLU A 177 15.37 9.10 -2.95
N LYS A 178 16.33 9.67 -3.69
CA LYS A 178 16.05 10.15 -5.04
C LYS A 178 15.48 8.96 -5.80
N VAL A 179 14.26 9.06 -6.32
CA VAL A 179 13.73 8.12 -7.31
C VAL A 179 14.83 7.87 -8.33
N GLY A 180 15.10 6.59 -8.64
CA GLY A 180 16.06 6.25 -9.68
C GLY A 180 15.56 6.82 -10.99
N ASP A 181 16.10 7.97 -11.38
CA ASP A 181 15.64 8.67 -12.57
C ASP A 181 15.88 7.81 -13.81
N PRO A 182 14.89 7.69 -14.71
CA PRO A 182 15.13 7.17 -16.05
C PRO A 182 16.32 7.91 -16.68
N ALA A 183 17.16 7.17 -17.40
CA ALA A 183 18.31 7.77 -18.12
C ALA A 183 17.86 8.96 -19.01
N THR A 184 16.64 8.87 -19.55
CA THR A 184 15.95 9.93 -20.29
C THR A 184 15.88 11.24 -19.50
N VAL A 185 15.46 11.22 -18.24
CA VAL A 185 15.35 12.42 -17.39
C VAL A 185 16.73 13.00 -17.08
N THR A 186 17.69 12.12 -16.76
CA THR A 186 19.08 12.54 -16.48
C THR A 186 19.73 13.22 -17.69
N ASN A 187 19.52 12.69 -18.88
CA ASN A 187 20.03 13.28 -20.12
C ASN A 187 19.30 14.58 -20.46
N ALA A 188 17.98 14.64 -20.30
CA ALA A 188 17.21 15.86 -20.50
C ALA A 188 17.67 17.00 -19.58
N VAL A 189 17.97 16.73 -18.31
CA VAL A 189 18.53 17.74 -17.39
C VAL A 189 19.90 18.25 -17.89
N ARG A 190 20.74 17.38 -18.45
CA ARG A 190 22.04 17.79 -19.02
C ARG A 190 21.88 18.68 -20.24
N TYR A 191 20.94 18.37 -21.13
CA TYR A 191 20.67 19.18 -22.32
C TYR A 191 20.00 20.51 -21.99
N MET A 192 19.07 20.50 -21.03
CA MET A 192 18.30 21.68 -20.65
C MET A 192 19.09 22.65 -19.76
N PHE A 193 19.92 22.12 -18.85
CA PHE A 193 20.64 22.90 -17.85
C PHE A 193 22.13 22.56 -17.82
N PRO A 194 22.88 22.71 -18.93
CA PRO A 194 24.24 22.20 -19.06
C PRO A 194 25.18 22.76 -17.99
N GLY A 195 25.13 24.06 -17.71
CA GLY A 195 25.98 24.72 -16.71
C GLY A 195 25.71 24.29 -15.26
N HIS A 196 24.52 23.76 -14.96
CA HIS A 196 24.11 23.39 -13.61
C HIS A 196 23.98 21.86 -13.40
N SER A 197 24.03 21.09 -14.49
CA SER A 197 23.79 19.64 -14.51
C SER A 197 24.79 18.82 -13.68
N LYS A 198 26.00 19.36 -13.43
CA LYS A 198 27.04 18.73 -12.60
C LYS A 198 26.89 19.03 -11.11
N ASN A 199 26.05 20.00 -10.74
CA ASN A 199 25.85 20.36 -9.34
C ASN A 199 24.84 19.41 -8.68
N VAL A 200 25.34 18.51 -7.83
CA VAL A 200 24.56 17.45 -7.18
C VAL A 200 23.47 18.02 -6.26
N ALA A 201 23.70 19.19 -5.66
CA ALA A 201 22.73 19.85 -4.78
C ALA A 201 21.56 20.42 -5.57
N LEU A 202 21.82 21.02 -6.74
CA LEU A 202 20.78 21.57 -7.60
C LEU A 202 20.02 20.53 -8.41
N LEU A 203 20.57 19.32 -8.55
CA LEU A 203 20.01 18.28 -9.42
C LEU A 203 18.51 18.00 -9.15
N GLY A 204 18.07 18.03 -7.89
CA GLY A 204 16.65 17.87 -7.55
C GLY A 204 15.78 19.03 -8.04
N VAL A 205 16.27 20.26 -7.86
CA VAL A 205 15.62 21.49 -8.34
C VAL A 205 15.54 21.50 -9.86
N LEU A 206 16.61 21.11 -10.54
CA LEU A 206 16.65 21.06 -12.01
C LEU A 206 15.66 20.03 -12.58
N LYS A 207 15.47 18.88 -11.92
CA LYS A 207 14.48 17.88 -12.31
C LYS A 207 13.05 18.38 -12.16
N LEU A 208 12.75 19.02 -11.03
CA LEU A 208 11.43 19.62 -10.79
C LEU A 208 11.16 20.79 -11.75
N GLY A 209 12.18 21.61 -12.00
CA GLY A 209 12.13 22.68 -13.01
C GLY A 209 11.89 22.12 -14.41
N LEU A 210 12.60 21.04 -14.81
CA LEU A 210 12.37 20.35 -16.07
C LEU A 210 10.93 19.82 -16.18
N ALA A 211 10.45 19.13 -15.15
CA ALA A 211 9.09 18.61 -15.09
C ALA A 211 8.05 19.71 -15.21
N SER A 212 8.24 20.84 -14.51
CA SER A 212 7.37 22.00 -14.57
C SER A 212 7.36 22.63 -15.97
N LEU A 213 8.52 22.78 -16.61
CA LEU A 213 8.60 23.33 -17.96
C LEU A 213 7.91 22.43 -19.00
N VAL A 214 8.04 21.11 -18.89
CA VAL A 214 7.34 20.15 -19.76
C VAL A 214 5.83 20.19 -19.51
N PHE A 215 5.40 20.26 -18.24
CA PHE A 215 4.00 20.34 -17.86
C PHE A 215 3.32 21.62 -18.38
N HIS A 216 4.00 22.76 -18.26
CA HIS A 216 3.50 24.07 -18.68
C HIS A 216 3.92 24.47 -20.11
N ALA A 217 4.42 23.55 -20.91
CA ALA A 217 4.98 23.89 -22.21
C ALA A 217 3.98 24.56 -23.16
N ASP A 218 2.72 24.09 -23.17
CA ASP A 218 1.66 24.67 -24.01
C ASP A 218 1.33 26.11 -23.57
N TYR A 219 1.29 26.36 -22.26
CA TYR A 219 1.12 27.70 -21.69
C TYR A 219 2.29 28.63 -22.05
N LEU A 220 3.53 28.12 -21.97
CA LEU A 220 4.72 28.91 -22.32
C LEU A 220 4.77 29.24 -23.81
N ARG A 221 4.37 28.31 -24.70
CA ARG A 221 4.28 28.55 -26.14
C ARG A 221 3.21 29.57 -26.51
N SER A 222 2.06 29.56 -25.84
CA SER A 222 0.96 30.49 -26.13
C SER A 222 1.17 31.88 -25.53
N THR A 223 1.95 31.99 -24.46
CA THR A 223 2.09 33.24 -23.69
C THR A 223 3.37 34.01 -24.05
N LEU A 224 4.48 33.31 -24.34
CA LEU A 224 5.77 33.96 -24.55
C LEU A 224 5.96 34.39 -26.01
N PRO A 225 6.64 35.52 -26.27
CA PRO A 225 7.05 35.90 -27.62
C PRO A 225 7.92 34.82 -28.27
N ALA A 226 7.82 34.65 -29.58
CA ALA A 226 8.60 33.65 -30.32
C ALA A 226 10.13 33.81 -30.18
N SER A 227 10.60 35.03 -29.88
CA SER A 227 12.02 35.34 -29.63
C SER A 227 12.48 35.04 -28.19
N HIS A 228 11.59 34.57 -27.33
CA HIS A 228 11.92 34.36 -25.93
C HIS A 228 12.88 33.17 -25.76
N THR A 229 13.99 33.40 -25.05
CA THR A 229 15.11 32.45 -24.94
C THR A 229 14.70 31.05 -24.46
N VAL A 230 13.68 30.95 -23.59
CA VAL A 230 13.15 29.65 -23.13
C VAL A 230 12.64 28.78 -24.29
N LEU A 231 11.99 29.37 -25.30
CA LEU A 231 11.49 28.63 -26.46
C LEU A 231 12.61 28.13 -27.39
N HIS A 232 13.83 28.66 -27.24
CA HIS A 232 15.02 28.19 -27.96
C HIS A 232 15.83 27.12 -27.20
N THR A 233 15.34 26.69 -26.03
CA THR A 233 15.99 25.63 -25.24
C THR A 233 15.59 24.22 -25.71
N ALA A 234 16.35 23.21 -25.27
CA ALA A 234 16.27 21.85 -25.81
C ALA A 234 14.85 21.25 -25.82
N ILE A 235 14.08 21.43 -24.75
CA ILE A 235 12.75 20.81 -24.63
C ILE A 235 11.68 21.44 -25.54
N PHE A 236 11.90 22.68 -26.01
CA PHE A 236 10.97 23.37 -26.91
C PHE A 236 11.37 23.25 -28.37
N ARG A 237 12.60 22.78 -28.64
CA ARG A 237 13.14 22.55 -29.98
C ARG A 237 13.00 21.10 -30.47
N TYR A 238 12.91 20.14 -29.56
CA TYR A 238 12.85 18.72 -29.87
C TYR A 238 11.55 18.11 -29.34
N ASP A 239 10.53 18.02 -30.19
CA ASP A 239 9.20 17.54 -29.81
C ASP A 239 9.23 16.10 -29.28
N GLU A 240 10.05 15.22 -29.86
CA GLU A 240 10.22 13.83 -29.39
C GLU A 240 10.74 13.76 -27.95
N LEU A 241 11.68 14.63 -27.57
CA LEU A 241 12.18 14.70 -26.20
C LEU A 241 11.08 15.15 -25.24
N GLN A 242 10.28 16.12 -25.67
CA GLN A 242 9.18 16.67 -24.89
C GLN A 242 8.07 15.65 -24.67
N GLU A 243 7.65 14.94 -25.71
CA GLU A 243 6.62 13.89 -25.63
C GLU A 243 7.07 12.73 -24.73
N ASN A 244 8.31 12.29 -24.89
CA ASN A 244 8.91 11.28 -24.02
C ASN A 244 8.89 11.72 -22.55
N LEU A 245 9.28 12.96 -22.25
CA LEU A 245 9.23 13.49 -20.89
C LEU A 245 7.79 13.67 -20.38
N ARG A 246 6.85 14.05 -21.25
CA ARG A 246 5.44 14.22 -20.91
C ARG A 246 4.81 12.89 -20.49
N SER A 247 5.17 11.78 -21.15
CA SER A 247 4.71 10.44 -20.78
C SER A 247 5.16 10.00 -19.36
N LEU A 248 6.23 10.61 -18.84
CA LEU A 248 6.75 10.33 -17.49
C LEU A 248 6.07 11.18 -16.41
N LEU A 249 5.36 12.25 -16.79
CA LEU A 249 4.63 13.10 -15.85
C LEU A 249 3.30 12.47 -15.49
N ARG A 250 3.04 12.31 -14.18
CA ARG A 250 1.72 11.92 -13.68
C ARG A 250 1.11 13.12 -12.95
N SER A 251 0.06 13.72 -13.51
CA SER A 251 -0.50 14.97 -12.97
C SER A 251 -1.67 14.79 -12.01
N SER A 252 -2.23 13.59 -11.85
CA SER A 252 -3.47 13.41 -11.09
C SER A 252 -3.22 12.80 -9.71
N SER A 253 -2.94 13.64 -8.71
CA SER A 253 -3.25 13.30 -7.32
C SER A 253 -4.53 14.03 -6.94
N ALA A 254 -5.63 13.29 -6.77
CA ALA A 254 -6.89 13.86 -6.27
C ALA A 254 -6.76 14.43 -4.84
N THR A 255 -5.68 14.09 -4.13
CA THR A 255 -5.41 14.47 -2.73
C THR A 255 -4.44 15.64 -2.57
N LEU A 256 -3.60 15.95 -3.56
CA LEU A 256 -2.68 17.09 -3.51
C LEU A 256 -3.01 18.09 -4.63
N ALA A 257 -3.70 19.17 -4.26
CA ALA A 257 -3.75 20.35 -5.10
C ALA A 257 -2.39 21.09 -5.03
N LEU A 258 -1.89 21.55 -6.18
CA LEU A 258 -0.68 22.38 -6.29
C LEU A 258 -0.95 23.78 -5.73
N THR A 259 -1.09 23.91 -4.42
CA THR A 259 -1.45 25.17 -3.75
C THR A 259 -0.24 25.99 -3.29
N GLY A 260 0.99 25.47 -3.45
CA GLY A 260 2.19 26.06 -2.85
C GLY A 260 2.25 25.90 -1.33
N LEU A 261 1.25 25.25 -0.72
CA LEU A 261 1.23 24.94 0.69
C LEU A 261 1.94 23.60 0.92
N PRO A 262 2.89 23.50 1.87
CA PRO A 262 3.54 22.24 2.18
C PRO A 262 2.53 21.14 2.55
N PRO A 263 2.72 19.88 2.11
CA PRO A 263 1.76 18.78 2.33
C PRO A 263 1.34 18.58 3.79
N TYR A 264 2.22 18.89 4.75
CA TYR A 264 1.91 18.80 6.17
C TYR A 264 0.80 19.77 6.59
N VAL A 265 0.70 20.95 5.98
CA VAL A 265 -0.32 21.96 6.30
C VAL A 265 -1.71 21.45 5.91
N GLU A 266 -1.83 20.84 4.73
CA GLU A 266 -3.10 20.26 4.28
C GLU A 266 -3.47 19.01 5.09
N LEU A 267 -2.48 18.17 5.43
CA LEU A 267 -2.68 17.05 6.36
C LEU A 267 -3.18 17.52 7.73
N TYR A 268 -2.60 18.58 8.30
CA TYR A 268 -3.05 19.17 9.57
C TYR A 268 -4.47 19.74 9.44
N ARG A 269 -4.79 20.37 8.31
CA ARG A 269 -6.13 20.89 8.04
C ARG A 269 -7.16 19.76 7.99
N GLN A 270 -6.87 18.67 7.26
CA GLN A 270 -7.72 17.49 7.18
C GLN A 270 -7.89 16.79 8.53
N LEU A 271 -6.81 16.63 9.30
CA LEU A 271 -6.84 16.10 10.68
C LEU A 271 -7.72 16.95 11.59
N LYS A 272 -7.65 18.28 11.47
CA LYS A 272 -8.50 19.20 12.23
C LYS A 272 -9.97 19.03 11.85
N THR A 273 -10.28 18.96 10.56
CA THR A 273 -11.64 18.71 10.08
C THR A 273 -12.17 17.35 10.56
N GLN A 274 -11.38 16.28 10.43
CA GLN A 274 -11.76 14.95 10.95
C GLN A 274 -11.97 14.95 12.46
N HIS A 275 -11.15 15.68 13.22
CA HIS A 275 -11.31 15.82 14.66
C HIS A 275 -12.60 16.55 15.04
N GLU A 276 -12.98 17.59 14.28
CA GLU A 276 -14.24 18.31 14.45
C GLU A 276 -15.45 17.42 14.09
N THR A 277 -15.38 16.66 13.00
CA THR A 277 -16.43 15.69 12.63
C THR A 277 -16.60 14.60 13.68
N LEU A 278 -15.51 14.04 14.21
CA LEU A 278 -15.55 13.03 15.28
C LEU A 278 -16.12 13.58 16.60
N LYS A 279 -15.94 14.87 16.88
CA LYS A 279 -16.58 15.53 18.03
C LYS A 279 -18.08 15.74 17.83
N ALA A 280 -18.54 15.93 16.61
CA ALA A 280 -19.96 16.15 16.29
C ALA A 280 -20.79 14.85 16.20
N LEU A 281 -20.14 13.75 15.81
CA LEU A 281 -20.74 12.41 15.61
C LEU A 281 -21.64 11.93 16.77
N PRO A 282 -21.25 12.06 18.06
CA PRO A 282 -22.12 11.64 19.17
C PRO A 282 -23.44 12.41 19.23
N ALA A 283 -23.42 13.71 18.92
CA ALA A 283 -24.62 14.55 18.95
C ALA A 283 -25.55 14.22 17.78
N GLU A 284 -25.00 13.97 16.59
CA GLU A 284 -25.78 13.57 15.41
C GLU A 284 -26.40 12.18 15.57
N VAL A 285 -25.67 11.21 16.13
CA VAL A 285 -26.20 9.88 16.42
C VAL A 285 -27.33 9.95 17.46
N VAL A 286 -27.15 10.73 18.52
CA VAL A 286 -28.21 10.94 19.53
C VAL A 286 -29.43 11.62 18.93
N ALA A 287 -29.25 12.61 18.04
CA ALA A 287 -30.35 13.29 17.35
C ALA A 287 -31.08 12.35 16.38
N GLY A 288 -30.35 11.56 15.58
CA GLY A 288 -30.93 10.60 14.65
C GLY A 288 -31.69 9.47 15.35
N VAL A 289 -31.17 8.96 16.47
CA VAL A 289 -31.86 7.94 17.28
C VAL A 289 -33.13 8.51 17.95
N ARG A 290 -33.13 9.77 18.39
CA ARG A 290 -34.36 10.44 18.85
C ARG A 290 -35.39 10.56 17.73
N GLY A 291 -34.98 10.99 16.54
CA GLY A 291 -35.87 11.12 15.38
C GLY A 291 -36.51 9.81 14.93
N ILE A 292 -35.76 8.71 14.91
CA ILE A 292 -36.29 7.37 14.56
C ILE A 292 -37.35 6.90 15.56
N TRP A 293 -37.21 7.26 16.84
CA TRP A 293 -38.18 6.90 17.86
C TRP A 293 -39.42 7.81 17.88
N ASP A 294 -39.25 9.09 17.55
CA ASP A 294 -40.37 10.01 17.33
C ASP A 294 -41.22 9.58 16.11
N GLU A 295 -40.59 9.00 15.08
CA GLU A 295 -41.29 8.47 13.89
C GLU A 295 -41.98 7.11 14.10
N LYS A 296 -41.59 6.30 15.09
CA LYS A 296 -42.09 4.90 15.16
C LYS A 296 -42.78 4.40 16.43
N GLU A 297 -42.66 4.98 17.63
CA GLU A 297 -43.28 4.32 18.81
C GLU A 297 -43.83 5.23 19.93
N LEU A 298 -44.52 6.33 19.58
CA LEU A 298 -45.23 7.16 20.57
C LEU A 298 -46.71 6.77 20.82
N SER A 299 -47.15 5.59 20.40
CA SER A 299 -48.53 5.12 20.65
C SER A 299 -48.70 4.21 21.88
N ALA A 300 -47.63 3.81 22.59
CA ALA A 300 -47.72 2.80 23.66
C ALA A 300 -47.25 3.23 25.08
N GLY A 301 -46.91 4.51 25.30
CA GLY A 301 -46.84 5.08 26.65
C GLY A 301 -45.84 4.48 27.66
N THR A 302 -44.85 3.68 27.23
CA THR A 302 -43.98 2.93 28.16
C THR A 302 -42.55 3.49 28.28
N VAL A 303 -42.13 4.42 27.42
CA VAL A 303 -40.75 4.96 27.40
C VAL A 303 -40.77 6.46 27.70
N THR A 304 -40.21 6.86 28.85
CA THR A 304 -40.10 8.27 29.26
C THR A 304 -38.70 8.85 29.00
N GLN A 305 -38.60 10.15 28.75
CA GLN A 305 -37.35 10.85 28.45
C GLN A 305 -36.26 10.65 29.52
N ALA A 306 -36.65 10.53 30.79
CA ALA A 306 -35.73 10.27 31.90
C ALA A 306 -35.13 8.84 31.88
N TYR A 307 -35.85 7.85 31.34
CA TYR A 307 -35.33 6.49 31.17
C TYR A 307 -34.23 6.45 30.09
N ILE A 308 -34.39 7.26 29.04
CA ILE A 308 -33.46 7.36 27.90
C ILE A 308 -32.15 8.06 28.31
N ASP A 309 -32.23 9.23 28.94
CA ASP A 309 -31.04 10.00 29.35
C ASP A 309 -30.17 9.21 30.35
N ARG A 310 -30.80 8.40 31.21
CA ARG A 310 -30.12 7.48 32.14
C ARG A 310 -29.32 6.40 31.40
N HIS A 311 -29.91 5.74 30.40
CA HIS A 311 -29.23 4.66 29.68
C HIS A 311 -28.11 5.16 28.76
N PHE A 312 -28.27 6.32 28.10
CA PHE A 312 -27.20 6.91 27.27
C PHE A 312 -26.00 7.40 28.10
N SER A 313 -26.23 8.01 29.25
CA SER A 313 -25.16 8.42 30.16
C SER A 313 -24.33 7.21 30.63
N THR A 314 -24.99 6.06 30.82
CA THR A 314 -24.33 4.81 31.23
C THR A 314 -23.43 4.21 30.13
N ILE A 315 -23.73 4.49 28.86
CA ILE A 315 -22.92 4.03 27.71
C ILE A 315 -21.70 4.95 27.53
N GLN A 316 -21.85 6.24 27.80
CA GLN A 316 -20.78 7.24 27.68
C GLN A 316 -19.71 7.11 28.79
N GLU A 317 -20.09 6.58 29.95
CA GLU A 317 -19.20 6.39 31.11
C GLU A 317 -18.47 5.03 31.19
N ARG A 318 -18.53 4.17 30.16
CA ARG A 318 -17.74 2.93 30.14
C ARG A 318 -16.36 3.12 29.50
N PRO A 319 -15.27 3.33 30.27
CA PRO A 319 -13.94 2.98 29.79
C PRO A 319 -13.83 1.45 29.69
N GLY A 320 -13.09 0.97 28.70
CA GLY A 320 -13.14 -0.41 28.21
C GLY A 320 -12.98 -1.53 29.25
N GLY A 321 -13.55 -2.70 28.93
CA GLY A 321 -13.26 -3.95 29.63
C GLY A 321 -14.31 -5.05 29.47
N GLY A 322 -13.99 -6.05 28.64
CA GLY A 322 -14.14 -7.49 28.91
C GLY A 322 -15.51 -8.16 29.15
N GLY A 323 -15.80 -9.19 28.34
CA GLY A 323 -16.03 -10.55 28.87
C GLY A 323 -17.43 -11.15 28.85
N ASN A 324 -17.60 -12.11 27.93
CA ASN A 324 -18.40 -13.36 27.98
C ASN A 324 -19.93 -13.35 28.10
N SER A 325 -20.58 -13.83 27.02
CA SER A 325 -21.16 -15.18 26.88
C SER A 325 -22.35 -15.10 25.93
N ALA A 326 -22.29 -15.81 24.80
CA ALA A 326 -23.45 -15.98 23.94
C ALA A 326 -23.49 -17.44 23.46
N ASP A 327 -24.68 -18.01 23.63
CA ASP A 327 -25.03 -19.41 23.47
C ASP A 327 -24.79 -19.98 22.07
N VAL A 328 -24.50 -21.28 22.06
CA VAL A 328 -24.28 -22.10 20.87
C VAL A 328 -25.62 -22.44 20.22
N VAL A 329 -25.85 -21.93 19.01
CA VAL A 329 -26.92 -22.41 18.10
C VAL A 329 -26.35 -23.52 17.20
N PRO A 330 -27.07 -24.63 16.91
CA PRO A 330 -26.51 -25.72 16.12
C PRO A 330 -26.32 -25.30 14.66
N ALA A 331 -25.14 -25.62 14.12
CA ALA A 331 -24.75 -25.30 12.75
C ALA A 331 -25.56 -26.10 11.71
N GLN A 332 -26.18 -25.40 10.76
CA GLN A 332 -26.64 -26.00 9.51
C GLN A 332 -25.44 -26.47 8.66
N PRO A 333 -25.60 -27.54 7.87
CA PRO A 333 -24.53 -28.04 7.01
C PRO A 333 -24.14 -27.00 5.96
N PRO A 334 -22.84 -26.89 5.61
CA PRO A 334 -22.37 -25.85 4.70
C PRO A 334 -23.00 -26.01 3.32
N PRO A 335 -23.47 -24.91 2.68
CA PRO A 335 -23.92 -24.98 1.30
C PRO A 335 -22.76 -25.42 0.41
N ARG A 336 -23.06 -26.24 -0.61
CA ARG A 336 -22.09 -26.72 -1.61
C ARG A 336 -21.25 -25.55 -2.13
N ARG A 337 -19.91 -25.73 -2.15
CA ARG A 337 -18.94 -24.76 -2.67
C ARG A 337 -19.44 -24.18 -3.99
N ARG A 338 -19.88 -22.92 -3.97
CA ARG A 338 -20.02 -22.15 -5.22
C ARG A 338 -18.63 -22.08 -5.84
N GLU A 339 -18.51 -22.47 -7.11
CA GLU A 339 -17.29 -22.25 -7.87
C GLU A 339 -17.08 -20.74 -7.97
N HIS A 340 -16.10 -20.22 -7.23
CA HIS A 340 -15.81 -18.80 -7.24
C HIS A 340 -14.99 -18.51 -8.50
N MET A 341 -15.67 -18.05 -9.54
CA MET A 341 -15.03 -17.62 -10.77
C MET A 341 -14.46 -16.21 -10.57
N LEU A 342 -13.15 -16.05 -10.76
CA LEU A 342 -12.48 -14.75 -10.78
C LEU A 342 -12.35 -14.29 -12.23
N PHE A 343 -12.76 -13.06 -12.49
CA PHE A 343 -12.71 -12.41 -13.80
C PHE A 343 -11.59 -11.37 -13.81
N ALA A 344 -10.94 -11.17 -14.96
CA ALA A 344 -9.88 -10.19 -15.13
C ALA A 344 -10.33 -9.11 -16.12
N TRP A 345 -10.43 -7.87 -15.65
CA TRP A 345 -10.73 -6.69 -16.48
C TRP A 345 -10.12 -5.44 -15.84
N GLY A 346 -9.84 -4.40 -16.63
CA GLY A 346 -9.23 -3.15 -16.13
C GLY A 346 -7.86 -3.31 -15.45
N GLY A 347 -7.15 -4.41 -15.69
CA GLY A 347 -5.89 -4.73 -15.01
C GLY A 347 -6.04 -5.05 -13.52
N ARG A 348 -7.23 -5.51 -13.08
CA ARG A 348 -7.54 -5.96 -11.72
C ARG A 348 -8.30 -7.29 -11.77
N LEU A 349 -8.33 -8.02 -10.65
CA LEU A 349 -9.11 -9.26 -10.49
C LEU A 349 -10.42 -8.92 -9.78
N HIS A 350 -11.53 -9.42 -10.32
CA HIS A 350 -12.88 -9.11 -9.87
C HIS A 350 -13.68 -10.39 -9.66
N LYS A 351 -14.65 -10.36 -8.73
CA LYS A 351 -15.62 -11.45 -8.53
C LYS A 351 -16.80 -11.40 -9.51
N LEU A 352 -16.88 -10.33 -10.30
CA LEU A 352 -17.96 -10.03 -11.22
C LEU A 352 -17.39 -9.78 -12.61
N LEU A 353 -18.16 -10.16 -13.63
CA LEU A 353 -17.88 -9.83 -15.03
C LEU A 353 -17.86 -8.31 -15.22
N GLU A 354 -17.11 -7.83 -16.21
CA GLU A 354 -16.98 -6.39 -16.52
C GLU A 354 -18.34 -5.72 -16.78
N HIS A 355 -19.30 -6.49 -17.31
CA HIS A 355 -20.64 -6.05 -17.67
C HIS A 355 -21.72 -6.47 -16.66
N PHE A 356 -21.34 -6.85 -15.43
CA PHE A 356 -22.33 -7.20 -14.41
C PHE A 356 -23.12 -5.98 -13.96
N CYS A 357 -24.42 -5.94 -14.28
CA CYS A 357 -25.35 -4.95 -13.76
C CYS A 357 -25.97 -5.43 -12.44
N PHE A 358 -25.93 -4.58 -11.41
CA PHE A 358 -26.70 -4.84 -10.19
C PHE A 358 -28.19 -4.87 -10.51
N PRO A 359 -28.97 -5.80 -9.93
CA PRO A 359 -30.41 -5.75 -10.03
C PRO A 359 -30.89 -4.39 -9.50
N SER A 360 -31.61 -3.63 -10.32
CA SER A 360 -32.26 -2.40 -9.88
C SER A 360 -33.33 -2.77 -8.86
N VAL A 361 -33.15 -2.34 -7.61
CA VAL A 361 -34.21 -2.42 -6.60
C VAL A 361 -35.00 -1.13 -6.71
N ASP A 362 -36.01 -1.12 -7.58
CA ASP A 362 -37.00 -0.04 -7.57
C ASP A 362 -37.82 -0.18 -6.30
N VAL A 363 -37.57 0.69 -5.32
CA VAL A 363 -38.25 0.70 -4.03
C VAL A 363 -39.67 1.30 -4.14
N THR A 364 -40.17 1.52 -5.36
CA THR A 364 -41.51 2.06 -5.65
C THR A 364 -42.57 1.00 -5.93
N THR A 365 -42.26 -0.29 -5.77
CA THR A 365 -43.25 -1.37 -5.85
C THR A 365 -43.01 -2.38 -4.73
N ALA A 366 -43.45 -2.03 -3.52
CA ALA A 366 -43.76 -2.96 -2.44
C ALA A 366 -44.92 -2.41 -1.61
#